data_AF-A0A521ZHZ6-F1
#
_entry.id   AF-A0A521ZHZ6-F1
#
_cell.length_a   1.000
_cell.length_b   1.000
_cell.length_c   1.000
_cell.angle_alpha   90.00
_cell.angle_beta   90.00
_cell.angle_gamma   90.00
#
_symmetry.space_group_name_H-M   'P 1'
#
loop_
_entity.id
_entity.type
_entity.pdbx_description
1 polymer ?
#
loop_
_entity_poly.entity_id
_entity_poly.type
_entity_poly.pdbx_seq_one_letter_code
_entity_poly.pdbx_strand_id
1 'polypeptide(L)'
;MGGVGKTALAIVLAHKLKDRYPDAQLYLNLRGADPDHRQPVKPDEAMQNIIHAFRPDVRLPDTLEELTPCYRSVLSEAGRVLLLLDNAADADQVRPLLPPASCLLIVTSRAQFSLPGLAPRNIDCLLPANAQELLLKLAPRLEGHEKEAAELCGHLPLALEVFAGVVNDKKLHPVPELLERLRAGKDKLGAVDATFQLSFDLLSEDLRRRWTLLAVFSASFDLLAALTVWGNSPVIDSSGSISESEWERQWKNAHDSARDVMLGLMNASLVEYNESNGRFRLHDLVRQFCDGKLNDAERTTARLRHARYYCSVSSAADSLYLQGKENMLRGLELFDRERTHLEAAFEWLRVRQDQKAAVLLVELVNAVVYTSDLRFHPHQRIQWLEGQLAAARVIKNRGAEGNALGNLGNAYADLGDTRKAIEFFEQCLKLHRDTGDRRGESNDLGNL
;
A
#
# COMPACT_ATOMS: atom_id res chain seq x y z
N MET A 1 -19.28 5.81 8.52
CA MET A 1 -19.10 4.34 8.47
C MET A 1 -18.13 3.94 7.35
N GLY A 2 -17.47 2.78 7.46
CA GLY A 2 -16.70 2.18 6.35
C GLY A 2 -17.64 1.65 5.26
N GLY A 3 -17.16 1.54 4.01
CA GLY A 3 -17.92 0.85 2.94
C GLY A 3 -19.10 1.61 2.32
N VAL A 4 -19.43 2.82 2.80
CA VAL A 4 -20.52 3.66 2.23
C VAL A 4 -20.15 4.34 0.89
N GLY A 5 -18.94 4.12 0.36
CA GLY A 5 -18.51 4.69 -0.93
C GLY A 5 -17.95 6.12 -0.89
N LYS A 6 -17.46 6.62 0.26
CA LYS A 6 -16.90 7.99 0.39
C LYS A 6 -15.78 8.26 -0.61
N THR A 7 -14.81 7.36 -0.70
CA THR A 7 -13.66 7.48 -1.62
C THR A 7 -14.11 7.45 -3.08
N ALA A 8 -15.01 6.52 -3.46
CA ALA A 8 -15.57 6.46 -4.80
C ALA A 8 -16.32 7.75 -5.18
N LEU A 9 -17.17 8.27 -4.28
CA LEU A 9 -17.88 9.52 -4.50
C LEU A 9 -16.92 10.71 -4.64
N ALA A 10 -15.90 10.77 -3.79
CA ALA A 10 -14.90 11.84 -3.83
C ALA A 10 -14.08 11.81 -5.12
N ILE A 11 -13.70 10.63 -5.62
CA ILE A 11 -13.01 10.46 -6.91
C ILE A 11 -13.91 10.87 -8.08
N VAL A 12 -15.18 10.44 -8.11
CA VAL A 12 -16.13 10.86 -9.15
C VAL A 12 -16.35 12.36 -9.13
N LEU A 13 -16.46 12.96 -7.95
CA LEU A 13 -16.59 14.41 -7.79
C LEU A 13 -15.33 15.13 -8.29
N ALA A 14 -14.14 14.65 -7.90
CA ALA A 14 -12.87 15.21 -8.35
C ALA A 14 -12.75 15.15 -9.88
N HIS A 15 -13.11 14.02 -10.50
CA HIS A 15 -13.11 13.88 -11.95
C HIS A 15 -14.08 14.85 -12.64
N LYS A 16 -15.30 15.01 -12.11
CA LYS A 16 -16.29 15.98 -12.65
C LYS A 16 -15.86 17.43 -12.49
N LEU A 17 -15.00 17.74 -11.52
CA LEU A 17 -14.53 19.10 -11.24
C LEU A 17 -13.17 19.39 -11.88
N LYS A 18 -12.50 18.40 -12.48
CA LYS A 18 -11.16 18.50 -13.06
C LYS A 18 -10.98 19.74 -13.94
N ASP A 19 -11.91 19.98 -14.86
CA ASP A 19 -11.82 21.09 -15.83
C ASP A 19 -11.91 22.48 -15.19
N ARG A 20 -12.44 22.58 -13.95
CA ARG A 20 -12.49 23.83 -13.19
C ARG A 20 -11.18 24.15 -12.47
N TYR A 21 -10.35 23.12 -12.23
CA TYR A 21 -9.06 23.20 -11.55
C TYR A 21 -7.96 22.63 -12.45
N PRO A 22 -7.69 23.24 -13.61
CA PRO A 22 -6.85 22.63 -14.64
C PRO A 22 -5.36 22.56 -14.27
N ASP A 23 -4.92 23.35 -13.29
CA ASP A 23 -3.49 23.56 -13.05
C ASP A 23 -2.84 22.36 -12.36
N ALA A 24 -3.56 21.65 -11.48
CA ALA A 24 -3.17 20.33 -10.99
C ALA A 24 -4.32 19.60 -10.27
N GLN A 25 -4.26 18.27 -10.26
CA GLN A 25 -5.13 17.42 -9.43
C GLN A 25 -4.27 16.41 -8.67
N LEU A 26 -4.25 16.53 -7.35
CA LEU A 26 -3.41 15.71 -6.48
C LEU A 26 -4.29 14.83 -5.58
N TYR A 27 -3.89 13.58 -5.45
CA TYR A 27 -4.51 12.60 -4.55
C TYR A 27 -3.49 12.17 -3.50
N LEU A 28 -3.88 12.21 -2.24
CA LEU A 28 -3.06 11.73 -1.13
C LEU A 28 -3.93 10.95 -0.14
N ASN A 29 -3.51 9.73 0.21
CA ASN A 29 -4.14 8.95 1.28
C ASN A 29 -3.46 9.28 2.61
N LEU A 30 -4.21 9.84 3.55
CA LEU A 30 -3.74 10.29 4.86
C LEU A 30 -3.62 9.18 5.91
N ARG A 31 -3.98 7.93 5.59
CA ARG A 31 -3.76 6.74 6.45
C ARG A 31 -4.41 6.84 7.84
N GLY A 32 -5.50 7.60 7.98
CA GLY A 32 -6.14 7.86 9.28
C GLY A 32 -6.88 6.66 9.89
N ALA A 33 -7.32 5.73 9.05
CA ALA A 33 -7.80 4.42 9.49
C ALA A 33 -7.15 3.35 8.61
N ASP A 34 -5.83 3.21 8.74
CA ASP A 34 -5.03 2.24 7.98
C ASP A 34 -5.13 0.83 8.63
N PRO A 35 -5.57 -0.20 7.89
CA PRO A 35 -5.69 -1.54 8.45
C PRO A 35 -4.35 -2.21 8.77
N ASP A 36 -3.21 -1.69 8.31
CA ASP A 36 -1.86 -2.16 8.70
C ASP A 36 -1.33 -1.47 9.96
N HIS A 37 -2.16 -0.67 10.64
CA HIS A 37 -1.77 0.12 11.82
C HIS A 37 -0.55 1.01 11.58
N ARG A 38 -0.28 1.38 10.32
CA ARG A 38 0.68 2.43 9.99
C ARG A 38 0.24 3.73 10.64
N GLN A 39 1.21 4.53 11.05
CA GLN A 39 0.90 5.85 11.58
C GLN A 39 0.23 6.70 10.48
N PRO A 40 -0.79 7.50 10.83
CA PRO A 40 -1.35 8.48 9.91
C PRO A 40 -0.25 9.38 9.34
N VAL A 41 -0.38 9.78 8.07
CA VAL A 41 0.58 10.70 7.43
C VAL A 41 0.65 11.98 8.27
N LYS A 42 1.85 12.39 8.68
CA LYS A 42 1.96 13.64 9.45
C LYS A 42 1.77 14.86 8.54
N PRO A 43 1.28 16.00 9.05
CA PRO A 43 1.00 17.17 8.19
C PRO A 43 2.22 17.71 7.44
N ASP A 44 3.40 17.68 8.05
CA ASP A 44 4.69 18.03 7.45
C ASP A 44 5.04 17.10 6.28
N GLU A 45 4.94 15.78 6.46
CA GLU A 45 5.13 14.77 5.40
C GLU A 45 4.15 15.00 4.24
N ALA A 46 2.88 15.27 4.55
CA ALA A 46 1.87 15.55 3.53
C ALA A 46 2.15 16.86 2.76
N MET A 47 2.56 17.93 3.44
CA MET A 47 2.95 19.19 2.78
C MET A 47 4.14 18.99 1.87
N GLN A 48 5.18 18.31 2.35
CA GLN A 48 6.38 18.03 1.56
C GLN A 48 6.03 17.26 0.29
N ASN A 49 5.21 16.20 0.40
CA ASN A 49 4.74 15.43 -0.76
C ASN A 49 4.00 16.31 -1.79
N ILE A 50 3.14 17.22 -1.33
CA ILE A 50 2.42 18.13 -2.23
C ILE A 50 3.36 19.17 -2.86
N ILE A 51 4.30 19.74 -2.09
CA ILE A 51 5.26 20.71 -2.62
C ILE A 51 6.16 20.06 -3.68
N HIS A 52 6.68 18.86 -3.41
CA HIS A 52 7.53 18.13 -4.34
C HIS A 52 6.82 17.74 -5.64
N ALA A 53 5.49 17.59 -5.62
CA ALA A 53 4.72 17.39 -6.86
C ALA A 53 4.84 18.58 -7.84
N PHE A 54 5.10 19.79 -7.33
CA PHE A 54 5.32 20.99 -8.16
C PHE A 54 6.79 21.38 -8.27
N ARG A 55 7.59 21.12 -7.23
CA ARG A 55 9.01 21.49 -7.14
C ARG A 55 9.83 20.29 -6.64
N PRO A 56 10.19 19.34 -7.53
CA PRO A 56 10.87 18.11 -7.13
C PRO A 56 12.20 18.35 -6.43
N ASP A 57 12.97 19.36 -6.87
CA ASP A 57 14.36 19.56 -6.47
C ASP A 57 14.56 20.58 -5.32
N VAL A 58 13.47 21.08 -4.73
CA VAL A 58 13.58 22.11 -3.67
C VAL A 58 13.96 21.47 -2.34
N ARG A 59 14.98 22.00 -1.66
CA ARG A 59 15.24 21.65 -0.26
C ARG A 59 14.17 22.31 0.60
N LEU A 60 13.45 21.50 1.35
CA LEU A 60 12.36 21.96 2.20
C LEU A 60 12.81 22.09 3.66
N PRO A 61 12.25 23.04 4.40
CA PRO A 61 12.42 23.10 5.85
C PRO A 61 11.89 21.85 6.55
N ASP A 62 12.44 21.56 7.72
CA ASP A 62 12.08 20.37 8.50
C ASP A 62 10.89 20.59 9.44
N THR A 63 10.49 21.85 9.66
CA THR A 63 9.43 22.18 10.61
C THR A 63 8.12 22.54 9.91
N LEU A 64 6.99 22.15 10.52
CA LEU A 64 5.66 22.47 10.00
C LEU A 64 5.43 23.99 9.87
N GLU A 65 5.99 24.78 10.80
CA GLU A 65 5.87 26.24 10.81
C GLU A 65 6.54 26.87 9.59
N GLU A 66 7.70 26.37 9.20
CA GLU A 66 8.45 26.86 8.03
C GLU A 66 7.93 26.28 6.71
N LEU A 67 7.37 25.06 6.72
CA LEU A 67 6.74 24.43 5.56
C LEU A 67 5.43 25.10 5.15
N THR A 68 4.63 25.56 6.11
CA THR A 68 3.29 26.09 5.85
C THR A 68 3.29 27.29 4.87
N PRO A 69 4.18 28.31 5.03
CA PRO A 69 4.31 29.38 4.04
C PRO A 69 4.73 28.90 2.65
N CYS A 70 5.67 27.95 2.57
CA CYS A 70 6.14 27.40 1.31
C CYS A 70 5.01 26.66 0.58
N TYR A 71 4.30 25.78 1.28
CA TYR A 71 3.12 25.07 0.80
C TYR A 71 2.08 26.03 0.22
N ARG A 72 1.75 27.10 0.96
CA ARG A 72 0.78 28.11 0.49
C ARG A 72 1.28 28.89 -0.72
N SER A 73 2.56 29.25 -0.77
CA SER A 73 3.16 29.95 -1.93
C SER A 73 3.08 29.09 -3.18
N VAL A 74 3.52 27.83 -3.09
CA VAL A 74 3.52 26.88 -4.21
C VAL A 74 2.12 26.69 -4.77
N LEU A 75 1.11 26.48 -3.91
CA LEU A 75 -0.27 26.34 -4.36
C LEU A 75 -0.87 27.64 -4.93
N SER A 76 -0.52 28.80 -4.36
CA SER A 76 -0.97 30.10 -4.88
C SER A 76 -0.39 30.38 -6.27
N GLU A 77 0.88 30.02 -6.48
CA GLU A 77 1.56 30.14 -7.78
C GLU A 77 1.01 29.14 -8.81
N ALA A 78 0.71 27.91 -8.39
CA ALA A 78 0.08 26.90 -9.24
C ALA A 78 -1.34 27.33 -9.66
N GLY A 79 -2.03 28.16 -8.87
CA GLY A 79 -3.35 28.69 -9.22
C GLY A 79 -4.49 27.78 -8.76
N ARG A 80 -5.20 27.16 -9.70
CA ARG A 80 -6.41 26.36 -9.45
C ARG A 80 -6.07 24.88 -9.36
N VAL A 81 -5.75 24.46 -8.15
CA VAL A 81 -5.40 23.07 -7.81
C VAL A 81 -6.56 22.37 -7.11
N LEU A 82 -6.82 21.12 -7.45
CA LEU A 82 -7.73 20.23 -6.71
C LEU A 82 -6.91 19.26 -5.86
N LEU A 83 -7.13 19.28 -4.55
CA LEU A 83 -6.54 18.36 -3.59
C LEU A 83 -7.60 17.39 -3.08
N LEU A 84 -7.37 16.10 -3.26
CA LEU A 84 -8.18 15.03 -2.67
C LEU A 84 -7.37 14.33 -1.57
N LEU A 85 -7.69 14.64 -0.33
CA LEU A 85 -7.10 14.02 0.87
C LEU A 85 -8.02 12.91 1.38
N ASP A 86 -7.70 11.67 1.04
CA ASP A 86 -8.51 10.50 1.36
C ASP A 86 -8.12 9.92 2.74
N ASN A 87 -9.12 9.42 3.47
CA ASN A 87 -8.95 8.70 4.74
C ASN A 87 -8.21 9.52 5.83
N ALA A 88 -8.62 10.77 6.06
CA ALA A 88 -8.11 11.59 7.15
C ALA A 88 -8.45 11.00 8.53
N ALA A 89 -7.52 11.07 9.48
CA ALA A 89 -7.67 10.62 10.87
C ALA A 89 -8.60 11.56 11.64
N ASP A 90 -8.28 12.85 11.62
CA ASP A 90 -8.91 13.88 12.43
C ASP A 90 -8.70 15.29 11.83
N ALA A 91 -9.21 16.30 12.55
CA ALA A 91 -9.09 17.70 12.17
C ALA A 91 -7.65 18.22 12.23
N ASP A 92 -6.85 17.74 13.18
CA ASP A 92 -5.49 18.25 13.43
C ASP A 92 -4.54 17.81 12.31
N GLN A 93 -4.78 16.62 11.73
CA GLN A 93 -4.06 16.17 10.53
C GLN A 93 -4.34 17.06 9.32
N VAL A 94 -5.59 17.52 9.14
CA VAL A 94 -6.04 18.22 7.93
C VAL A 94 -5.87 19.73 8.04
N ARG A 95 -6.00 20.31 9.24
CA ARG A 95 -5.99 21.77 9.47
C ARG A 95 -4.75 22.48 8.90
N PRO A 96 -3.52 21.95 9.02
CA PRO A 96 -2.35 22.58 8.42
C PRO A 96 -2.41 22.56 6.88
N LEU A 97 -3.04 21.55 6.29
CA LEU A 97 -3.11 21.30 4.85
C LEU A 97 -4.17 22.14 4.11
N LEU A 98 -4.88 23.03 4.81
CA LEU A 98 -5.88 23.91 4.19
C LEU A 98 -5.22 24.78 3.10
N PRO A 99 -5.64 24.66 1.82
CA PRO A 99 -4.99 25.36 0.73
C PRO A 99 -5.49 26.82 0.61
N PRO A 100 -4.84 27.64 -0.24
CA PRO A 100 -5.36 28.96 -0.64
C PRO A 100 -6.75 28.90 -1.29
N ALA A 101 -7.45 30.04 -1.32
CA ALA A 101 -8.82 30.14 -1.83
C ALA A 101 -8.98 29.82 -3.33
N SER A 102 -7.89 29.84 -4.11
CA SER A 102 -7.90 29.44 -5.52
C SER A 102 -8.00 27.92 -5.72
N CYS A 103 -7.75 27.15 -4.67
CA CYS A 103 -7.74 25.69 -4.70
C CYS A 103 -9.05 25.11 -4.13
N LEU A 104 -9.32 23.85 -4.48
CA LEU A 104 -10.37 23.05 -3.86
C LEU A 104 -9.75 21.92 -3.05
N LEU A 105 -10.19 21.79 -1.80
CA LEU A 105 -9.86 20.65 -0.96
C LEU A 105 -11.09 19.77 -0.77
N ILE A 106 -10.97 18.50 -1.14
CA ILE A 106 -11.94 17.43 -0.83
C ILE A 106 -11.27 16.51 0.18
N VAL A 107 -11.96 16.25 1.29
CA VAL A 107 -11.47 15.36 2.35
C VAL A 107 -12.47 14.24 2.57
N THR A 108 -11.99 13.00 2.66
CA THR A 108 -12.80 11.90 3.18
C THR A 108 -12.28 11.49 4.55
N SER A 109 -13.18 11.20 5.49
CA SER A 109 -12.81 10.69 6.81
C SER A 109 -13.87 9.75 7.37
N ARG A 110 -13.46 8.86 8.27
CA ARG A 110 -14.38 8.10 9.14
C ARG A 110 -14.77 8.92 10.38
N ALA A 111 -13.92 9.85 10.82
CA ALA A 111 -14.19 10.77 11.91
C ALA A 111 -15.05 11.95 11.43
N GLN A 112 -15.90 12.45 12.32
CA GLN A 112 -16.69 13.65 12.04
C GLN A 112 -15.96 14.85 12.64
N PHE A 113 -15.58 15.81 11.80
CA PHE A 113 -14.97 17.05 12.23
C PHE A 113 -15.34 18.21 11.30
N SER A 114 -15.12 19.43 11.78
CA SER A 114 -15.33 20.67 11.03
C SER A 114 -14.07 21.53 11.11
N LEU A 115 -13.79 22.22 10.01
CA LEU A 115 -12.67 23.13 9.85
C LEU A 115 -13.15 24.38 9.10
N PRO A 116 -12.49 25.54 9.27
CA PRO A 116 -12.86 26.75 8.56
C PRO A 116 -12.88 26.54 7.04
N GLY A 117 -13.98 26.92 6.38
CA GLY A 117 -14.15 26.78 4.93
C GLY A 117 -14.54 25.37 4.45
N LEU A 118 -14.51 24.35 5.31
CA LEU A 118 -14.97 23.00 4.96
C LEU A 118 -16.47 22.85 5.22
N ALA A 119 -17.21 22.41 4.20
CA ALA A 119 -18.63 22.09 4.28
C ALA A 119 -18.81 20.58 4.49
N PRO A 120 -19.03 20.09 5.72
CA PRO A 120 -19.16 18.65 5.98
C PRO A 120 -20.41 18.09 5.31
N ARG A 121 -20.26 16.93 4.66
CA ARG A 121 -21.37 16.17 4.07
C ARG A 121 -21.32 14.76 4.63
N ASN A 122 -22.37 14.40 5.38
CA ASN A 122 -22.56 13.03 5.82
C ASN A 122 -23.07 12.20 4.64
N ILE A 123 -22.30 11.19 4.27
CA ILE A 123 -22.69 10.22 3.24
C ILE A 123 -23.29 9.03 3.97
N ASP A 124 -24.59 8.83 3.75
CA ASP A 124 -25.34 7.71 4.27
C ASP A 124 -25.34 6.54 3.26
N CYS A 125 -25.99 5.43 3.60
CA CYS A 125 -26.19 4.31 2.69
C CYS A 125 -26.97 4.72 1.42
N LEU A 126 -26.95 3.86 0.40
CA LEU A 126 -27.75 4.09 -0.80
C LEU A 126 -29.25 4.17 -0.45
N LEU A 127 -29.97 5.02 -1.17
CA LEU A 127 -31.43 5.00 -1.10
C LEU A 127 -31.94 3.59 -1.47
N PRO A 128 -32.99 3.07 -0.81
CA PRO A 128 -33.48 1.72 -1.06
C PRO A 128 -33.75 1.40 -2.53
N ALA A 129 -34.32 2.34 -3.28
CA ALA A 129 -34.56 2.18 -4.72
C ALA A 129 -33.24 2.04 -5.52
N ASN A 130 -32.24 2.87 -5.24
CA ASN A 130 -30.94 2.81 -5.91
C ASN A 130 -30.17 1.53 -5.55
N ALA A 131 -30.29 1.05 -4.31
CA ALA A 131 -29.69 -0.21 -3.87
C ALA A 131 -30.30 -1.41 -4.61
N GLN A 132 -31.63 -1.42 -4.78
CA GLN A 132 -32.35 -2.43 -5.55
C GLN A 132 -31.96 -2.38 -7.03
N GLU A 133 -31.93 -1.19 -7.63
CA GLU A 133 -31.51 -0.99 -9.02
C GLU A 133 -30.08 -1.49 -9.24
N LEU A 134 -29.15 -1.16 -8.33
CA LEU A 134 -27.78 -1.65 -8.39
C LEU A 134 -27.70 -3.17 -8.31
N LEU A 135 -28.44 -3.80 -7.39
CA LEU A 135 -28.47 -5.26 -7.26
C LEU A 135 -29.01 -5.94 -8.52
N LEU A 136 -30.12 -5.45 -9.08
CA LEU A 136 -30.69 -6.02 -10.31
C LEU A 136 -29.77 -5.84 -11.50
N LYS A 137 -29.06 -4.70 -11.58
CA LYS A 137 -28.05 -4.46 -12.61
C LYS A 137 -26.87 -5.43 -12.50
N LEU A 138 -26.41 -5.72 -11.28
CA LEU A 138 -25.27 -6.61 -11.04
C LEU A 138 -25.64 -8.09 -11.11
N ALA A 139 -26.82 -8.47 -10.61
CA ALA A 139 -27.32 -9.84 -10.53
C ALA A 139 -28.81 -9.89 -10.88
N PRO A 140 -29.17 -10.00 -12.17
CA PRO A 140 -30.57 -10.06 -12.62
C PRO A 140 -31.39 -11.20 -12.00
N ARG A 141 -30.73 -12.28 -11.54
CA ARG A 141 -31.38 -13.40 -10.84
C ARG A 141 -32.03 -13.02 -9.51
N LEU A 142 -31.76 -11.82 -8.98
CA LEU A 142 -32.40 -11.31 -7.78
C LEU A 142 -33.81 -10.77 -8.02
N GLU A 143 -34.33 -10.78 -9.25
CA GLU A 143 -35.68 -10.33 -9.57
C GLU A 143 -36.74 -10.98 -8.66
N GLY A 144 -37.52 -10.16 -7.98
CA GLY A 144 -38.52 -10.56 -6.98
C GLY A 144 -37.98 -10.64 -5.55
N HIS A 145 -36.68 -10.47 -5.35
CA HIS A 145 -35.99 -10.55 -4.06
C HIS A 145 -35.06 -9.35 -3.78
N GLU A 146 -34.97 -8.39 -4.70
CA GLU A 146 -34.02 -7.27 -4.63
C GLU A 146 -34.21 -6.40 -3.38
N LYS A 147 -35.46 -6.21 -2.93
CA LYS A 147 -35.77 -5.43 -1.73
C LYS A 147 -35.17 -6.07 -0.48
N GLU A 148 -35.42 -7.36 -0.29
CA GLU A 148 -34.94 -8.11 0.86
C GLU A 148 -33.41 -8.18 0.85
N ALA A 149 -32.81 -8.49 -0.30
CA ALA A 149 -31.37 -8.51 -0.48
C ALA A 149 -30.73 -7.15 -0.11
N ALA A 150 -31.33 -6.04 -0.57
CA ALA A 150 -30.83 -4.70 -0.29
C ALA A 150 -30.89 -4.36 1.21
N GLU A 151 -32.00 -4.71 1.88
CA GLU A 151 -32.18 -4.53 3.32
C GLU A 151 -31.18 -5.36 4.12
N LEU A 152 -30.95 -6.62 3.73
CA LEU A 152 -29.98 -7.50 4.38
C LEU A 152 -28.55 -6.99 4.25
N CYS A 153 -28.18 -6.44 3.09
CA CYS A 153 -26.89 -5.79 2.84
C CYS A 153 -26.77 -4.40 3.48
N GLY A 154 -27.81 -3.89 4.16
CA GLY A 154 -27.81 -2.58 4.80
C GLY A 154 -27.71 -1.41 3.83
N HIS A 155 -28.06 -1.62 2.56
CA HIS A 155 -27.94 -0.66 1.46
C HIS A 155 -26.51 -0.10 1.25
N LEU A 156 -25.48 -0.87 1.65
CA LEU A 156 -24.08 -0.50 1.48
C LEU A 156 -23.54 -0.99 0.13
N PRO A 157 -23.01 -0.10 -0.74
CA PRO A 157 -22.55 -0.48 -2.09
C PRO A 157 -21.67 -1.74 -2.12
N LEU A 158 -20.66 -1.79 -1.26
CA LEU A 158 -19.74 -2.93 -1.20
C LEU A 158 -20.42 -4.24 -0.80
N ALA A 159 -21.35 -4.22 0.15
CA ALA A 159 -22.09 -5.42 0.54
C ALA A 159 -23.01 -5.87 -0.60
N LEU A 160 -23.67 -4.94 -1.29
CA LEU A 160 -24.50 -5.25 -2.46
C LEU A 160 -23.67 -5.89 -3.58
N GLU A 161 -22.48 -5.37 -3.87
CA GLU A 161 -21.57 -5.91 -4.88
C GLU A 161 -21.10 -7.33 -4.54
N VAL A 162 -20.62 -7.56 -3.31
CA VAL A 162 -20.18 -8.90 -2.90
C VAL A 162 -21.33 -9.89 -2.91
N PHE A 163 -22.52 -9.49 -2.44
CA PHE A 163 -23.69 -10.39 -2.48
C PHE A 163 -24.13 -10.70 -3.91
N ALA A 164 -24.15 -9.71 -4.80
CA ALA A 164 -24.43 -9.92 -6.22
C ALA A 164 -23.42 -10.87 -6.86
N GLY A 165 -22.13 -10.75 -6.51
CA GLY A 165 -21.07 -11.69 -6.90
C GLY A 165 -21.37 -13.13 -6.44
N VAL A 166 -21.77 -13.32 -5.18
CA VAL A 166 -22.19 -14.64 -4.65
C VAL A 166 -23.36 -15.21 -5.45
N VAL A 167 -24.38 -14.41 -5.71
CA VAL A 167 -25.56 -14.84 -6.49
C VAL A 167 -25.14 -15.28 -7.89
N ASN A 168 -24.29 -14.51 -8.57
CA ASN A 168 -23.83 -14.81 -9.93
C ASN A 168 -22.95 -16.06 -10.02
N ASP A 169 -22.05 -16.25 -9.05
CA ASP A 169 -21.14 -17.40 -9.00
C ASP A 169 -21.88 -18.68 -8.62
N LYS A 170 -22.75 -18.62 -7.60
CA LYS A 170 -23.44 -19.80 -7.03
C LYS A 170 -24.76 -20.11 -7.75
N LYS A 171 -24.68 -20.39 -9.04
CA LYS A 171 -25.84 -20.68 -9.90
C LYS A 171 -26.71 -21.86 -9.45
N LEU A 172 -26.10 -22.84 -8.78
CA LEU A 172 -26.80 -24.02 -8.27
C LEU A 172 -27.57 -23.75 -6.98
N HIS A 173 -27.29 -22.66 -6.27
CA HIS A 173 -28.03 -22.29 -5.08
C HIS A 173 -29.21 -21.38 -5.45
N PRO A 174 -30.44 -21.71 -5.02
CA PRO A 174 -31.59 -20.83 -5.15
C PRO A 174 -31.38 -19.52 -4.35
N VAL A 175 -31.84 -18.40 -4.91
CA VAL A 175 -31.76 -17.09 -4.24
C VAL A 175 -32.38 -17.09 -2.84
N PRO A 176 -33.55 -17.71 -2.59
CA PRO A 176 -34.10 -17.80 -1.23
C PRO A 176 -33.17 -18.48 -0.23
N GLU A 177 -32.43 -19.51 -0.63
CA GLU A 177 -31.47 -20.19 0.24
C GLU A 177 -30.31 -19.26 0.63
N LEU A 178 -29.81 -18.48 -0.33
CA LEU A 178 -28.74 -17.51 -0.09
C LEU A 178 -29.18 -16.38 0.84
N LEU A 179 -30.43 -15.93 0.71
CA LEU A 179 -31.01 -14.89 1.57
C LEU A 179 -31.21 -15.38 3.02
N GLU A 180 -31.67 -16.62 3.22
CA GLU A 180 -31.77 -17.21 4.56
C GLU A 180 -30.40 -17.26 5.26
N ARG A 181 -29.36 -17.70 4.54
CA ARG A 181 -27.99 -17.70 5.08
C ARG A 181 -27.50 -16.28 5.40
N LEU A 182 -27.76 -15.32 4.51
CA LEU A 182 -27.38 -13.92 4.72
C LEU A 182 -28.09 -13.33 5.95
N ARG A 183 -29.39 -13.60 6.12
CA ARG A 183 -30.19 -13.15 7.26
C ARG A 183 -29.64 -13.71 8.58
N ALA A 184 -29.40 -15.02 8.63
CA ALA A 184 -28.83 -15.67 9.80
C ALA A 184 -27.43 -15.13 10.17
N GLY A 185 -26.62 -14.73 9.17
CA GLY A 185 -25.33 -14.07 9.38
C GLY A 185 -25.48 -12.64 9.89
N LYS A 186 -26.40 -11.86 9.30
CA LYS A 186 -26.62 -10.44 9.61
C LYS A 186 -26.97 -10.22 11.08
N ASP A 187 -27.82 -11.07 11.62
CA ASP A 187 -28.26 -10.99 13.03
C ASP A 187 -27.09 -11.18 14.01
N LYS A 188 -26.00 -11.81 13.58
CA LYS A 188 -24.82 -12.10 14.41
C LYS A 188 -23.67 -11.11 14.20
N LEU A 189 -23.44 -10.68 12.96
CA LEU A 189 -22.21 -10.00 12.55
C LEU A 189 -22.46 -8.58 12.00
N GLY A 190 -23.71 -8.21 11.74
CA GLY A 190 -24.04 -7.00 10.96
C GLY A 190 -23.95 -7.25 9.44
N ALA A 191 -24.45 -6.29 8.66
CA ALA A 191 -24.70 -6.49 7.23
C ALA A 191 -23.44 -6.76 6.37
N VAL A 192 -22.36 -6.00 6.61
CA VAL A 192 -21.12 -6.11 5.84
C VAL A 192 -20.42 -7.44 6.11
N ASP A 193 -20.15 -7.72 7.38
CA ASP A 193 -19.44 -8.93 7.78
C ASP A 193 -20.24 -10.20 7.48
N ALA A 194 -21.57 -10.15 7.57
CA ALA A 194 -22.43 -11.27 7.16
C ALA A 194 -22.30 -11.57 5.66
N THR A 195 -22.21 -10.54 4.82
CA THR A 195 -22.06 -10.72 3.38
C THR A 195 -20.70 -11.32 3.03
N PHE A 196 -19.64 -10.83 3.67
CA PHE A 196 -18.29 -11.38 3.50
C PHE A 196 -18.20 -12.81 4.00
N GLN A 197 -18.82 -13.10 5.16
CA GLN A 197 -18.88 -14.43 5.74
C GLN A 197 -19.64 -15.41 4.83
N LEU A 198 -20.77 -14.99 4.25
CA LEU A 198 -21.51 -15.82 3.29
C LEU A 198 -20.65 -16.15 2.06
N SER A 199 -19.97 -15.15 1.48
CA SER A 199 -19.07 -15.40 0.35
C SER A 199 -17.94 -16.35 0.74
N PHE A 200 -17.29 -16.10 1.88
CA PHE A 200 -16.25 -16.96 2.43
C PHE A 200 -16.71 -18.41 2.59
N ASP A 201 -17.90 -18.63 3.17
CA ASP A 201 -18.44 -19.95 3.45
C ASP A 201 -18.86 -20.73 2.21
N LEU A 202 -18.99 -20.06 1.06
CA LEU A 202 -19.34 -20.65 -0.23
C LEU A 202 -18.13 -20.85 -1.15
N LEU A 203 -16.97 -20.32 -0.80
CA LEU A 203 -15.71 -20.59 -1.51
C LEU A 203 -15.20 -22.00 -1.21
N SER A 204 -14.44 -22.58 -2.14
CA SER A 204 -13.66 -23.80 -1.89
C SER A 204 -12.56 -23.52 -0.86
N GLU A 205 -12.05 -24.55 -0.20
CA GLU A 205 -10.98 -24.40 0.80
C GLU A 205 -9.73 -23.71 0.22
N ASP A 206 -9.32 -24.07 -1.00
CA ASP A 206 -8.20 -23.42 -1.69
C ASP A 206 -8.46 -21.94 -1.97
N LEU A 207 -9.65 -21.58 -2.49
CA LEU A 207 -9.99 -20.18 -2.75
C LEU A 207 -10.08 -19.36 -1.46
N ARG A 208 -10.64 -19.93 -0.37
CA ARG A 208 -10.67 -19.26 0.94
C ARG A 208 -9.26 -18.93 1.40
N ARG A 209 -8.37 -19.92 1.39
CA ARG A 209 -6.99 -19.77 1.84
C ARG A 209 -6.25 -18.74 0.98
N ARG A 210 -6.40 -18.80 -0.33
CA ARG A 210 -5.72 -17.86 -1.24
C ARG A 210 -6.24 -16.45 -1.08
N TRP A 211 -7.55 -16.28 -0.96
CA TRP A 211 -8.17 -14.98 -0.73
C TRP A 211 -7.73 -14.36 0.60
N THR A 212 -7.70 -15.13 1.69
CA THR A 212 -7.28 -14.61 3.00
C THR A 212 -5.82 -14.17 3.00
N LEU A 213 -4.93 -14.92 2.33
CA LEU A 213 -3.52 -14.54 2.21
C LEU A 213 -3.29 -13.24 1.44
N LEU A 214 -4.20 -12.84 0.54
CA LEU A 214 -4.12 -11.54 -0.15
C LEU A 214 -4.32 -10.34 0.78
N ALA A 215 -4.74 -10.55 2.03
CA ALA A 215 -4.89 -9.49 3.02
C ALA A 215 -3.59 -8.70 3.30
N VAL A 216 -2.45 -9.30 2.97
CA VAL A 216 -1.12 -8.68 3.09
C VAL A 216 -0.93 -7.46 2.17
N PHE A 217 -1.70 -7.36 1.08
CA PHE A 217 -1.55 -6.25 0.13
C PHE A 217 -2.38 -5.04 0.55
N SER A 218 -1.69 -3.98 0.96
CA SER A 218 -2.29 -2.71 1.39
C SER A 218 -2.63 -1.76 0.23
N ALA A 219 -2.11 -2.05 -0.97
CA ALA A 219 -2.33 -1.31 -2.20
C ALA A 219 -2.51 -2.29 -3.37
N SER A 220 -2.68 -1.76 -4.59
CA SER A 220 -2.79 -2.61 -5.78
C SER A 220 -1.53 -3.45 -5.98
N PHE A 221 -1.68 -4.68 -6.43
CA PHE A 221 -0.60 -5.64 -6.61
C PHE A 221 -0.75 -6.36 -7.95
N ASP A 222 0.32 -7.00 -8.43
CA ASP A 222 0.27 -7.79 -9.66
C ASP A 222 0.10 -9.29 -9.38
N LEU A 223 -0.08 -10.08 -10.44
CA LEU A 223 -0.29 -11.51 -10.33
C LEU A 223 0.91 -12.26 -9.72
N LEU A 224 2.13 -11.78 -9.96
CA LEU A 224 3.36 -12.42 -9.47
C LEU A 224 3.53 -12.23 -7.96
N ALA A 225 3.16 -11.05 -7.46
CA ALA A 225 3.11 -10.77 -6.04
C ALA A 225 2.16 -11.75 -5.34
N ALA A 226 0.94 -11.92 -5.89
CA ALA A 226 -0.04 -12.86 -5.36
C ALA A 226 0.47 -14.31 -5.38
N LEU A 227 1.06 -14.75 -6.50
CA LEU A 227 1.65 -16.08 -6.65
C LEU A 227 2.71 -16.35 -5.56
N THR A 228 3.55 -15.35 -5.27
CA THR A 228 4.61 -15.47 -4.27
C THR A 228 4.04 -15.54 -2.86
N VAL A 229 3.02 -14.75 -2.53
CA VAL A 229 2.33 -14.80 -1.24
C VAL A 229 1.64 -16.15 -1.01
N TRP A 230 1.02 -16.73 -2.03
CA TRP A 230 0.45 -18.07 -1.96
C TRP A 230 1.49 -19.18 -1.76
N GLY A 231 2.76 -18.89 -2.06
CA GLY A 231 3.86 -19.86 -1.93
C GLY A 231 4.03 -20.74 -3.15
N ASN A 232 3.48 -20.32 -4.29
CA ASN A 232 3.54 -21.05 -5.55
C ASN A 232 4.53 -20.38 -6.52
N SER A 233 5.36 -19.45 -6.04
CA SER A 233 6.41 -18.87 -6.87
C SER A 233 7.48 -19.92 -7.15
N PRO A 234 7.82 -20.20 -8.42
CA PRO A 234 8.94 -21.04 -8.79
C PRO A 234 10.30 -20.43 -8.42
N VAL A 235 10.33 -19.24 -7.82
CA VAL A 235 11.53 -18.45 -7.57
C VAL A 235 12.09 -18.77 -6.18
N ILE A 236 13.24 -19.45 -6.20
CA ILE A 236 14.22 -19.69 -5.11
C ILE A 236 13.85 -20.85 -4.16
N ASP A 237 13.64 -22.04 -4.70
CA ASP A 237 13.90 -23.28 -3.94
C ASP A 237 14.71 -24.32 -4.76
N SER A 238 15.32 -23.88 -5.86
CA SER A 238 16.13 -24.74 -6.73
C SER A 238 17.56 -24.88 -6.20
N SER A 239 17.73 -25.64 -5.12
CA SER A 239 18.98 -26.36 -4.86
C SER A 239 19.15 -27.57 -5.80
N GLY A 240 18.26 -27.74 -6.78
CA GLY A 240 18.30 -28.79 -7.79
C GLY A 240 18.42 -28.22 -9.21
N SER A 241 19.26 -28.85 -10.01
CA SER A 241 19.40 -28.67 -11.45
C SER A 241 18.10 -29.08 -12.16
N ILE A 242 17.16 -28.15 -12.31
CA ILE A 242 15.98 -28.33 -13.18
C ILE A 242 16.35 -27.84 -14.58
N SER A 243 15.90 -28.54 -15.62
CA SER A 243 16.13 -28.09 -17.00
C SER A 243 15.31 -26.83 -17.34
N GLU A 244 15.80 -26.01 -18.27
CA GLU A 244 15.14 -24.75 -18.68
C GLU A 244 13.69 -24.99 -19.16
N SER A 245 13.45 -26.08 -19.89
CA SER A 245 12.12 -26.46 -20.39
C SER A 245 11.16 -26.90 -19.28
N GLU A 246 11.65 -27.58 -18.24
CA GLU A 246 10.85 -27.93 -17.07
C GLU A 246 10.50 -26.70 -16.24
N TRP A 247 11.44 -25.76 -16.10
CA TRP A 247 11.21 -24.49 -15.43
C TRP A 247 10.13 -23.67 -16.15
N GLU A 248 10.22 -23.51 -17.48
CA GLU A 248 9.22 -22.82 -18.28
C GLU A 248 7.83 -23.44 -18.13
N ARG A 249 7.75 -24.78 -18.13
CA ARG A 249 6.49 -25.50 -17.96
C ARG A 249 5.88 -25.29 -16.58
N GLN A 250 6.68 -25.39 -15.53
CA GLN A 250 6.24 -25.16 -14.15
C GLN A 250 5.78 -23.71 -13.96
N TRP A 251 6.54 -22.76 -14.50
CA TRP A 251 6.20 -21.33 -14.47
C TRP A 251 4.85 -21.07 -15.14
N LYS A 252 4.66 -21.58 -16.36
CA LYS A 252 3.40 -21.42 -17.09
C LYS A 252 2.21 -22.02 -16.33
N ASN A 253 2.34 -23.24 -15.81
CA ASN A 253 1.28 -23.88 -15.04
C ASN A 253 0.92 -23.10 -13.77
N ALA A 254 1.92 -22.58 -13.05
CA ALA A 254 1.71 -21.76 -11.86
C ALA A 254 0.98 -20.45 -12.20
N HIS A 255 1.32 -19.81 -13.33
CA HIS A 255 0.66 -18.61 -13.82
C HIS A 255 -0.79 -18.85 -14.21
N ASP A 256 -1.06 -19.92 -14.96
CA ASP A 256 -2.42 -20.23 -15.41
C ASP A 256 -3.30 -20.58 -14.21
N SER A 257 -2.81 -21.38 -13.25
CA SER A 257 -3.50 -21.62 -11.99
C SER A 257 -3.78 -20.35 -11.19
N ALA A 258 -2.83 -19.40 -11.16
CA ALA A 258 -3.02 -18.13 -10.48
C ALA A 258 -4.09 -17.24 -11.15
N ARG A 259 -4.14 -17.25 -12.49
CA ARG A 259 -5.18 -16.56 -13.25
C ARG A 259 -6.55 -17.16 -12.96
N ASP A 260 -6.68 -18.48 -12.94
CA ASP A 260 -7.95 -19.14 -12.64
C ASP A 260 -8.47 -18.79 -11.24
N VAL A 261 -7.57 -18.73 -10.25
CA VAL A 261 -7.91 -18.28 -8.89
C VAL A 261 -8.36 -16.83 -8.90
N MET A 262 -7.62 -15.92 -9.54
CA MET A 262 -7.99 -14.50 -9.60
C MET A 262 -9.33 -14.31 -10.32
N LEU A 263 -9.57 -15.02 -11.43
CA LEU A 263 -10.85 -15.00 -12.14
C LEU A 263 -12.00 -15.46 -11.23
N GLY A 264 -11.80 -16.53 -10.45
CA GLY A 264 -12.78 -16.97 -9.47
C GLY A 264 -13.09 -15.90 -8.41
N LEU A 265 -12.07 -15.24 -7.87
CA LEU A 265 -12.25 -14.18 -6.88
C LEU A 265 -12.88 -12.91 -7.48
N MET A 266 -12.55 -12.56 -8.72
CA MET A 266 -13.14 -11.45 -9.46
C MET A 266 -14.62 -11.69 -9.77
N ASN A 267 -14.98 -12.90 -10.20
CA ASN A 267 -16.36 -13.28 -10.47
C ASN A 267 -17.24 -13.22 -9.20
N ALA A 268 -16.63 -13.49 -8.04
CA ALA A 268 -17.28 -13.33 -6.73
C ALA A 268 -17.23 -11.88 -6.19
N SER A 269 -16.72 -10.93 -6.97
CA SER A 269 -16.55 -9.51 -6.58
C SER A 269 -15.72 -9.32 -5.32
N LEU A 270 -14.75 -10.20 -5.07
CA LEU A 270 -13.88 -10.20 -3.89
C LEU A 270 -12.53 -9.53 -4.14
N VAL A 271 -12.15 -9.39 -5.42
CA VAL A 271 -10.94 -8.73 -5.88
C VAL A 271 -11.30 -7.89 -7.10
N GLU A 272 -10.88 -6.64 -7.10
CA GLU A 272 -11.00 -5.73 -8.25
C GLU A 272 -9.80 -5.90 -9.17
N TYR A 273 -10.01 -5.76 -10.47
CA TYR A 273 -8.94 -5.76 -11.47
C TYR A 273 -9.02 -4.48 -12.31
N ASN A 274 -7.90 -3.80 -12.44
CA ASN A 274 -7.75 -2.65 -13.31
C ASN A 274 -7.05 -3.07 -14.61
N GLU A 275 -7.81 -3.11 -15.69
CA GLU A 275 -7.30 -3.50 -17.02
C GLU A 275 -6.25 -2.54 -17.57
N SER A 276 -6.27 -1.25 -17.18
CA SER A 276 -5.37 -0.25 -17.74
C SER A 276 -3.92 -0.44 -17.28
N ASN A 277 -3.71 -1.05 -16.11
CA ASN A 277 -2.40 -1.27 -15.53
C ASN A 277 -2.14 -2.74 -15.14
N GLY A 278 -3.10 -3.63 -15.37
CA GLY A 278 -2.98 -5.06 -15.10
C GLY A 278 -2.86 -5.41 -13.62
N ARG A 279 -3.45 -4.60 -12.73
CA ARG A 279 -3.29 -4.78 -11.27
C ARG A 279 -4.59 -5.13 -10.56
N PHE A 280 -4.43 -5.90 -9.49
CA PHE A 280 -5.49 -6.32 -8.59
C PHE A 280 -5.55 -5.41 -7.37
N ARG A 281 -6.72 -5.29 -6.75
CA ARG A 281 -6.91 -4.58 -5.48
C ARG A 281 -7.93 -5.31 -4.61
N LEU A 282 -7.66 -5.37 -3.31
CA LEU A 282 -8.67 -5.71 -2.30
C LEU A 282 -9.22 -4.42 -1.70
N HIS A 283 -10.54 -4.36 -1.52
CA HIS A 283 -11.15 -3.29 -0.76
C HIS A 283 -10.73 -3.37 0.72
N ASP A 284 -10.47 -2.25 1.39
CA ASP A 284 -9.92 -2.20 2.76
C ASP A 284 -10.73 -3.03 3.79
N LEU A 285 -12.05 -2.99 3.70
CA LEU A 285 -12.93 -3.81 4.57
C LEU A 285 -12.84 -5.31 4.28
N VAL A 286 -12.71 -5.69 3.01
CA VAL A 286 -12.48 -7.09 2.61
C VAL A 286 -11.13 -7.54 3.13
N ARG A 287 -10.10 -6.69 2.99
CA ARG A 287 -8.76 -6.93 3.51
C ARG A 287 -8.77 -7.16 5.02
N GLN A 288 -9.48 -6.31 5.78
CA GLN A 288 -9.62 -6.42 7.23
C GLN A 288 -10.35 -7.71 7.63
N PHE A 289 -11.43 -8.08 6.93
CA PHE A 289 -12.14 -9.34 7.13
C PHE A 289 -11.21 -10.54 6.91
N CYS A 290 -10.47 -10.55 5.79
CA CYS A 290 -9.52 -11.59 5.45
C CYS A 290 -8.37 -11.72 6.47
N ASP A 291 -7.80 -10.61 6.92
CA ASP A 291 -6.74 -10.61 7.94
C ASP A 291 -7.24 -11.16 9.29
N GLY A 292 -8.52 -10.93 9.63
CA GLY A 292 -9.17 -11.50 10.81
C GLY A 292 -9.38 -13.02 10.74
N LYS A 293 -9.22 -13.65 9.57
CA LYS A 293 -9.29 -15.11 9.40
C LYS A 293 -7.92 -15.79 9.50
N LEU A 294 -6.82 -15.05 9.39
CA LEU A 294 -5.48 -15.60 9.44
C LEU A 294 -5.07 -15.84 10.89
N ASN A 295 -4.42 -16.97 11.14
CA ASN A 295 -3.65 -17.12 12.38
C ASN A 295 -2.30 -16.39 12.27
N ASP A 296 -1.61 -16.21 13.40
CA ASP A 296 -0.35 -15.46 13.44
C ASP A 296 0.77 -16.07 12.58
N ALA A 297 0.80 -17.40 12.44
CA ALA A 297 1.80 -18.10 11.63
C ALA A 297 1.55 -17.89 10.12
N GLU A 298 0.29 -17.96 9.69
CA GLU A 298 -0.11 -17.66 8.31
C GLU A 298 0.15 -16.19 7.97
N ARG A 299 -0.25 -15.27 8.85
CA ARG A 299 -0.01 -13.83 8.68
C ARG A 299 1.48 -13.54 8.57
N THR A 300 2.29 -14.12 9.44
CA THR A 300 3.76 -13.95 9.41
C THR A 300 4.35 -14.51 8.11
N THR A 301 3.91 -15.70 7.68
CA THR A 301 4.39 -16.33 6.45
C THR A 301 4.04 -15.50 5.20
N ALA A 302 2.80 -14.99 5.13
CA ALA A 302 2.36 -14.12 4.04
C ALA A 302 3.19 -12.83 3.98
N ARG A 303 3.43 -12.18 5.14
CA ARG A 303 4.24 -10.95 5.22
C ARG A 303 5.71 -11.17 4.87
N LEU A 304 6.32 -12.30 5.25
CA LEU A 304 7.67 -12.65 4.81
C LEU A 304 7.76 -12.85 3.30
N ARG A 305 6.77 -13.51 2.69
CA ARG A 305 6.71 -13.73 1.23
C ARG A 305 6.47 -12.42 0.48
N HIS A 306 5.59 -11.56 0.98
CA HIS A 306 5.36 -10.21 0.48
C HIS A 306 6.66 -9.40 0.51
N ALA A 307 7.34 -9.32 1.67
CA ALA A 307 8.60 -8.60 1.79
C ALA A 307 9.66 -9.12 0.81
N ARG A 308 9.83 -10.45 0.71
CA ARG A 308 10.78 -11.06 -0.23
C ARG A 308 10.50 -10.71 -1.68
N TYR A 309 9.23 -10.73 -2.09
CA TYR A 309 8.84 -10.32 -3.44
C TYR A 309 9.26 -8.87 -3.70
N TYR A 310 8.95 -7.96 -2.79
CA TYR A 310 9.26 -6.55 -2.98
C TYR A 310 10.75 -6.21 -2.82
N CYS A 311 11.54 -7.01 -2.09
CA CYS A 311 13.01 -6.98 -2.20
C CYS A 311 13.45 -7.28 -3.63
N SER A 312 12.92 -8.34 -4.27
CA SER A 312 13.31 -8.70 -5.63
C SER A 312 12.93 -7.64 -6.67
N VAL A 313 11.75 -7.01 -6.51
CA VAL A 313 11.32 -5.90 -7.38
C VAL A 313 12.21 -4.67 -7.19
N SER A 314 12.60 -4.36 -5.96
CA SER A 314 13.51 -3.24 -5.68
C SER A 314 14.90 -3.47 -6.25
N SER A 315 15.45 -4.68 -6.10
CA SER A 315 16.73 -5.04 -6.72
C SER A 315 16.68 -4.91 -8.24
N ALA A 316 15.55 -5.23 -8.87
CA ALA A 316 15.35 -5.02 -10.30
C ALA A 316 15.27 -3.52 -10.65
N ALA A 317 14.60 -2.71 -9.83
CA ALA A 317 14.54 -1.26 -9.97
C ALA A 317 15.94 -0.62 -9.87
N ASP A 318 16.72 -0.97 -8.85
CA ASP A 318 18.11 -0.50 -8.68
C ASP A 318 19.02 -0.99 -9.82
N SER A 319 18.83 -2.23 -10.30
CA SER A 319 19.59 -2.75 -11.45
C SER A 319 19.30 -1.98 -12.74
N LEU A 320 18.04 -1.60 -12.98
CA LEU A 320 17.67 -0.73 -14.09
C LEU A 320 18.24 0.68 -13.92
N TYR A 321 18.19 1.20 -12.69
CA TYR A 321 18.75 2.50 -12.33
C TYR A 321 20.23 2.61 -12.70
N LEU A 322 21.04 1.62 -12.30
CA LEU A 322 22.48 1.58 -12.52
C LEU A 322 22.89 1.43 -14.00
N GLN A 323 21.99 0.94 -14.87
CA GLN A 323 22.26 0.88 -16.32
C GLN A 323 22.25 2.27 -16.99
N GLY A 324 21.69 3.29 -16.32
CA GLY A 324 21.63 4.67 -16.80
C GLY A 324 20.68 4.88 -17.98
N LYS A 325 20.73 6.09 -18.57
CA LYS A 325 19.89 6.51 -19.70
C LYS A 325 18.39 6.32 -19.42
N GLU A 326 17.63 5.81 -20.39
CA GLU A 326 16.19 5.56 -20.25
C GLU A 326 15.86 4.50 -19.19
N ASN A 327 16.76 3.55 -18.94
CA ASN A 327 16.55 2.53 -17.91
C ASN A 327 16.56 3.13 -16.49
N MET A 328 17.24 4.26 -16.29
CA MET A 328 17.19 5.01 -15.05
C MET A 328 15.77 5.43 -14.68
N LEU A 329 15.06 6.04 -15.64
CA LEU A 329 13.68 6.48 -15.45
C LEU A 329 12.74 5.29 -15.21
N ARG A 330 12.94 4.18 -15.92
CA ARG A 330 12.15 2.95 -15.74
C ARG A 330 12.37 2.33 -14.35
N GLY A 331 13.60 2.35 -13.84
CA GLY A 331 13.91 1.89 -12.49
C GLY A 331 13.22 2.75 -11.42
N LEU A 332 13.29 4.07 -11.58
CA LEU A 332 12.61 5.01 -10.67
C LEU A 332 11.08 4.88 -10.73
N GLU A 333 10.50 4.73 -11.93
CA GLU A 333 9.07 4.52 -12.10
C GLU A 333 8.61 3.21 -11.43
N LEU A 334 9.42 2.14 -11.55
CA LEU A 334 9.16 0.87 -10.88
C LEU A 334 9.19 1.03 -9.34
N PHE A 335 10.18 1.75 -8.81
CA PHE A 335 10.26 2.07 -7.39
C PHE A 335 9.03 2.87 -6.93
N ASP A 336 8.70 3.97 -7.61
CA ASP A 336 7.61 4.87 -7.26
C ASP A 336 6.27 4.12 -7.26
N ARG A 337 6.09 3.19 -8.20
CA ARG A 337 4.89 2.36 -8.31
C ARG A 337 4.73 1.38 -7.15
N GLU A 338 5.82 0.81 -6.64
CA GLU A 338 5.78 -0.19 -5.56
C GLU A 338 6.08 0.36 -4.17
N ARG A 339 6.40 1.66 -4.04
CA ARG A 339 6.79 2.34 -2.79
C ARG A 339 5.91 2.00 -1.60
N THR A 340 4.59 1.95 -1.79
CA THR A 340 3.64 1.65 -0.69
C THR A 340 3.88 0.27 -0.09
N HIS A 341 4.24 -0.72 -0.91
CA HIS A 341 4.54 -2.08 -0.44
C HIS A 341 5.93 -2.16 0.20
N LEU A 342 6.89 -1.40 -0.29
CA LEU A 342 8.23 -1.30 0.31
C LEU A 342 8.17 -0.72 1.71
N GLU A 343 7.44 0.39 1.88
CA GLU A 343 7.23 1.00 3.18
C GLU A 343 6.45 0.08 4.12
N ALA A 344 5.43 -0.63 3.63
CA ALA A 344 4.71 -1.61 4.45
C ALA A 344 5.60 -2.78 4.91
N ALA A 345 6.46 -3.29 4.02
CA ALA A 345 7.41 -4.34 4.35
C ALA A 345 8.44 -3.87 5.38
N PHE A 346 9.02 -2.67 5.18
CA PHE A 346 9.98 -2.06 6.11
C PHE A 346 9.39 -1.87 7.50
N GLU A 347 8.21 -1.25 7.60
CA GLU A 347 7.53 -1.01 8.87
C GLU A 347 7.23 -2.31 9.61
N TRP A 348 6.82 -3.34 8.89
CA TRP A 348 6.55 -4.63 9.50
C TRP A 348 7.82 -5.36 9.96
N LEU A 349 8.91 -5.29 9.18
CA LEU A 349 10.16 -5.96 9.49
C LEU A 349 10.91 -5.28 10.65
N ARG A 350 10.96 -3.94 10.69
CA ARG A 350 11.78 -3.19 11.66
C ARG A 350 11.34 -3.34 13.12
N VAL A 351 10.07 -3.63 13.36
CA VAL A 351 9.52 -3.82 14.71
C VAL A 351 9.70 -5.26 15.23
N ARG A 352 10.23 -6.16 14.40
CA ARG A 352 10.42 -7.57 14.75
C ARG A 352 11.81 -7.83 15.30
N GLN A 353 11.89 -8.85 16.16
CA GLN A 353 13.13 -9.25 16.83
C GLN A 353 13.68 -10.60 16.34
N ASP A 354 13.09 -11.19 15.30
CA ASP A 354 13.52 -12.50 14.79
C ASP A 354 14.56 -12.38 13.67
N GLN A 355 15.43 -13.38 13.56
CA GLN A 355 16.54 -13.39 12.60
C GLN A 355 16.07 -13.36 11.14
N LYS A 356 14.95 -14.00 10.80
CA LYS A 356 14.45 -14.03 9.40
C LYS A 356 14.01 -12.64 8.96
N ALA A 357 13.31 -11.92 9.84
CA ALA A 357 12.92 -10.54 9.59
C ALA A 357 14.15 -9.62 9.49
N ALA A 358 15.15 -9.80 10.36
CA ALA A 358 16.37 -9.00 10.31
C ALA A 358 17.19 -9.22 9.01
N VAL A 359 17.29 -10.46 8.51
CA VAL A 359 17.91 -10.75 7.20
C VAL A 359 17.17 -10.02 6.08
N LEU A 360 15.84 -10.17 6.02
CA LEU A 360 15.02 -9.51 4.99
C LEU A 360 15.06 -7.99 5.10
N LEU A 361 15.16 -7.41 6.30
CA LEU A 361 15.27 -5.96 6.46
C LEU A 361 16.58 -5.45 5.87
N VAL A 362 17.69 -6.15 6.13
CA VAL A 362 18.99 -5.82 5.52
C VAL A 362 18.93 -5.91 4.00
N GLU A 363 18.33 -6.98 3.46
CA GLU A 363 18.14 -7.16 2.01
C GLU A 363 17.27 -6.05 1.41
N LEU A 364 16.14 -5.71 2.04
CA LEU A 364 15.22 -4.69 1.57
C LEU A 364 15.89 -3.32 1.48
N VAL A 365 16.60 -2.91 2.55
CA VAL A 365 17.26 -1.59 2.58
C VAL A 365 18.40 -1.52 1.57
N ASN A 366 19.15 -2.61 1.38
CA ASN A 366 20.18 -2.68 0.33
C ASN A 366 19.58 -2.62 -1.08
N ALA A 367 18.39 -3.19 -1.29
CA ALA A 367 17.73 -3.26 -2.59
C ALA A 367 17.16 -1.92 -3.07
N VAL A 368 17.13 -0.91 -2.20
CA VAL A 368 16.66 0.44 -2.52
C VAL A 368 17.76 1.49 -2.33
N VAL A 369 19.02 1.09 -2.13
CA VAL A 369 20.06 2.02 -1.69
C VAL A 369 20.26 3.17 -2.68
N TYR A 370 20.19 2.90 -3.99
CA TYR A 370 20.39 3.94 -5.00
C TYR A 370 19.14 4.76 -5.29
N THR A 371 17.99 4.08 -5.32
CA THR A 371 16.70 4.73 -5.58
C THR A 371 16.22 5.57 -4.39
N SER A 372 16.51 5.13 -3.16
CA SER A 372 16.13 5.85 -1.93
C SER A 372 16.82 7.20 -1.79
N ASP A 373 18.08 7.34 -2.22
CA ASP A 373 18.81 8.62 -2.20
C ASP A 373 18.09 9.73 -2.98
N LEU A 374 17.34 9.35 -4.03
CA LEU A 374 16.59 10.28 -4.88
C LEU A 374 15.11 10.42 -4.50
N ARG A 375 14.55 9.46 -3.76
CA ARG A 375 13.10 9.34 -3.55
C ARG A 375 12.66 9.50 -2.11
N PHE A 376 13.56 9.27 -1.18
CA PHE A 376 13.31 9.49 0.24
C PHE A 376 13.88 10.83 0.66
N HIS A 377 13.10 11.54 1.47
CA HIS A 377 13.66 12.62 2.26
C HIS A 377 14.78 12.06 3.15
N PRO A 378 15.87 12.81 3.42
CA PRO A 378 16.98 12.30 4.22
C PRO A 378 16.54 11.77 5.60
N HIS A 379 15.51 12.36 6.22
CA HIS A 379 14.93 11.84 7.47
C HIS A 379 14.31 10.44 7.33
N GLN A 380 13.57 10.19 6.24
CA GLN A 380 13.02 8.87 5.95
C GLN A 380 14.15 7.87 5.67
N ARG A 381 15.17 8.29 4.90
CA ARG A 381 16.35 7.49 4.61
C ARG A 381 17.11 7.11 5.89
N ILE A 382 17.31 8.06 6.83
CA ILE A 382 17.92 7.80 8.14
C ILE A 382 17.15 6.75 8.91
N GLN A 383 15.82 6.83 8.98
CA GLN A 383 15.01 5.80 9.66
C GLN A 383 15.21 4.41 9.05
N TRP A 384 15.30 4.32 7.72
CA TRP A 384 15.56 3.08 7.02
C TRP A 384 16.95 2.49 7.35
N LEU A 385 17.96 3.34 7.35
CA LEU A 385 19.34 2.94 7.65
C LEU A 385 19.55 2.61 9.13
N GLU A 386 18.88 3.29 10.06
CA GLU A 386 18.87 2.92 11.49
C GLU A 386 18.21 1.54 11.70
N GLY A 387 17.11 1.27 10.99
CA GLY A 387 16.49 -0.05 10.96
C GLY A 387 17.43 -1.13 10.43
N GLN A 388 18.15 -0.85 9.35
CA GLN A 388 19.18 -1.73 8.80
C GLN A 388 20.31 -1.99 9.79
N LEU A 389 20.82 -0.95 10.45
CA LEU A 389 21.89 -1.03 11.44
C LEU A 389 21.48 -1.93 12.62
N ALA A 390 20.27 -1.75 13.14
CA ALA A 390 19.73 -2.59 14.20
C ALA A 390 19.62 -4.05 13.76
N ALA A 391 19.08 -4.32 12.57
CA ALA A 391 18.96 -5.67 12.03
C ALA A 391 20.33 -6.33 11.76
N ALA A 392 21.28 -5.59 11.19
CA ALA A 392 22.64 -6.07 10.92
C ALA A 392 23.33 -6.56 12.20
N ARG A 393 23.15 -5.82 13.31
CA ARG A 393 23.66 -6.22 14.64
C ARG A 393 23.00 -7.48 15.18
N VAL A 394 21.68 -7.62 15.00
CA VAL A 394 20.93 -8.83 15.41
C VAL A 394 21.47 -10.09 14.70
N ILE A 395 21.74 -9.99 13.39
CA ILE A 395 22.26 -11.11 12.60
C ILE A 395 23.80 -11.21 12.62
N LYS A 396 24.48 -10.31 13.35
CA LYS A 396 25.94 -10.20 13.45
C LYS A 396 26.63 -10.07 12.07
N ASN A 397 25.97 -9.41 11.12
CA ASN A 397 26.52 -9.16 9.79
C ASN A 397 27.31 -7.84 9.80
N ARG A 398 28.64 -7.96 9.92
CA ARG A 398 29.56 -6.81 9.97
C ARG A 398 29.58 -6.00 8.68
N GLY A 399 29.42 -6.63 7.52
CA GLY A 399 29.37 -5.92 6.23
C GLY A 399 28.11 -5.05 6.10
N ALA A 400 26.96 -5.60 6.49
CA ALA A 400 25.71 -4.83 6.52
C ALA A 400 25.74 -3.70 7.56
N GLU A 401 26.40 -3.92 8.70
CA GLU A 401 26.61 -2.89 9.72
C GLU A 401 27.47 -1.73 9.17
N GLY A 402 28.57 -2.02 8.47
CA GLY A 402 29.41 -1.00 7.83
C GLY A 402 28.65 -0.19 6.78
N ASN A 403 27.94 -0.88 5.87
CA ASN A 403 27.13 -0.21 4.85
C ASN A 403 26.08 0.73 5.46
N ALA A 404 25.38 0.30 6.51
CA ALA A 404 24.39 1.13 7.19
C ALA A 404 25.04 2.38 7.84
N LEU A 405 26.19 2.22 8.50
CA LEU A 405 26.92 3.34 9.12
C LEU A 405 27.43 4.35 8.09
N GLY A 406 28.07 3.89 7.01
CA GLY A 406 28.54 4.77 5.93
C GLY A 406 27.39 5.54 5.28
N ASN A 407 26.27 4.86 5.01
CA ASN A 407 25.09 5.50 4.42
C ASN A 407 24.40 6.47 5.40
N LEU A 408 24.43 6.21 6.72
CA LEU A 408 23.96 7.18 7.72
C LEU A 408 24.83 8.43 7.69
N GLY A 409 26.15 8.28 7.58
CA GLY A 409 27.08 9.40 7.41
C GLY A 409 26.71 10.26 6.20
N ASN A 410 26.46 9.63 5.05
CA ASN A 410 26.01 10.32 3.84
C ASN A 410 24.66 11.05 4.05
N ALA A 411 23.67 10.38 4.65
CA ALA A 411 22.36 10.98 4.86
C ALA A 411 22.38 12.19 5.82
N TYR A 412 23.24 12.16 6.85
CA TYR A 412 23.45 13.32 7.73
C TYR A 412 24.25 14.44 7.05
N ALA A 413 25.20 14.10 6.17
CA ALA A 413 25.90 15.09 5.35
C ALA A 413 24.92 15.80 4.39
N ASP A 414 23.98 15.07 3.79
CA ASP A 414 22.92 15.62 2.93
C ASP A 414 22.00 16.60 3.68
N LEU A 415 21.74 16.35 4.97
CA LEU A 415 21.05 17.26 5.89
C LEU A 415 21.89 18.47 6.35
N GLY A 416 23.19 18.48 6.07
CA GLY A 416 24.12 19.50 6.57
C GLY A 416 24.55 19.34 8.02
N ASP A 417 24.20 18.23 8.69
CA ASP A 417 24.69 17.90 10.03
C ASP A 417 26.05 17.21 9.94
N THR A 418 27.07 18.00 9.63
CA THR A 418 28.45 17.53 9.44
C THR A 418 28.99 16.80 10.68
N ARG A 419 28.57 17.20 11.88
CA ARG A 419 29.04 16.57 13.11
C ARG A 419 28.55 15.12 13.20
N LYS A 420 27.25 14.89 13.00
CA LYS A 420 26.72 13.52 12.99
C LYS A 420 27.29 12.70 11.83
N ALA A 421 27.48 13.32 10.65
CA ALA A 421 28.09 12.63 9.52
C ALA A 421 29.47 12.06 9.89
N ILE A 422 30.35 12.89 10.48
CA ILE A 422 31.68 12.47 10.97
C ILE A 422 31.56 11.34 12.00
N GLU A 423 30.65 11.46 12.99
CA GLU A 423 30.46 10.43 14.01
C GLU A 423 30.08 9.06 13.42
N PHE A 424 29.31 9.02 12.34
CA PHE A 424 28.98 7.78 11.64
C PHE A 424 30.11 7.26 10.75
N PHE A 425 30.81 8.14 10.03
CA PHE A 425 31.98 7.75 9.23
C PHE A 425 33.11 7.20 10.11
N GLU A 426 33.37 7.77 11.29
CA GLU A 426 34.36 7.24 12.24
C GLU A 426 33.98 5.85 12.77
N GLN A 427 32.68 5.60 13.04
CA GLN A 427 32.20 4.28 13.41
C GLN A 427 32.36 3.26 12.28
N CYS A 428 32.07 3.66 11.05
CA CYS A 428 32.27 2.84 9.84
C CYS A 428 33.75 2.50 9.64
N LEU A 429 34.63 3.51 9.73
CA LEU A 429 36.08 3.36 9.61
C LEU A 429 36.65 2.38 10.64
N LYS A 430 36.22 2.51 11.90
CA LYS A 430 36.63 1.57 12.96
C LYS A 430 36.23 0.15 12.61
N LEU A 431 35.01 -0.05 12.11
CA LEU A 431 34.52 -1.37 11.72
C LEU A 431 35.31 -1.97 10.56
N HIS A 432 35.58 -1.18 9.51
CA HIS A 432 36.37 -1.64 8.36
C HIS A 432 37.82 -1.96 8.74
N ARG A 433 38.42 -1.23 9.68
CA ARG A 433 39.72 -1.58 10.26
C ARG A 433 39.68 -2.89 11.04
N ASP A 434 38.66 -3.08 11.87
CA ASP A 434 38.48 -4.30 12.67
C ASP A 434 38.25 -5.55 11.79
N THR A 435 37.61 -5.39 10.62
CA THR A 435 37.38 -6.48 9.65
C THR A 435 38.49 -6.63 8.60
N GLY A 436 39.41 -5.68 8.51
CA GLY A 436 40.47 -5.67 7.49
C GLY A 436 40.01 -5.26 6.09
N ASP A 437 38.83 -4.63 5.95
CA ASP A 437 38.34 -4.12 4.67
C ASP A 437 39.04 -2.80 4.30
N ARG A 438 40.16 -2.92 3.57
CA ARG A 438 40.96 -1.77 3.12
C ARG A 438 40.22 -0.88 2.12
N ARG A 439 39.27 -1.41 1.36
CA ARG A 439 38.50 -0.63 0.39
C ARG A 439 37.47 0.23 1.12
N GLY A 440 36.77 -0.36 2.10
CA GLY A 440 35.89 0.35 3.01
C GLY A 440 36.63 1.46 3.76
N GLU A 441 37.78 1.15 4.35
CA GLU A 441 38.62 2.14 5.06
C GLU A 441 39.01 3.33 4.16
N SER A 442 39.42 3.08 2.92
CA SER A 442 39.75 4.16 1.97
C SER A 442 38.56 5.04 1.64
N ASN A 443 37.35 4.48 1.54
CA ASN A 443 36.14 5.26 1.27
C ASN A 443 35.78 6.13 2.48
N ASP A 444 35.82 5.58 3.70
CA ASP A 444 35.47 6.32 4.91
C ASP A 444 36.44 7.50 5.14
N LEU A 445 37.74 7.28 4.91
CA LEU A 445 38.75 8.35 5.00
C LEU A 445 38.61 9.43 3.93
N GLY A 446 38.00 9.12 2.78
CA GLY A 446 37.71 10.11 1.75
C GLY A 446 36.47 10.97 2.05
N ASN A 447 35.57 10.47 2.90
CA ASN A 447 34.35 11.16 3.33
C ASN A 447 34.56 12.04 4.58
N LEU A 448 35.57 11.71 5.41
CA LEU A 448 36.06 12.52 6.54
C LEU A 448 36.97 13.67 6.06
#